data_AF-A0A0D0B3Y6-F1
#
_entry.id   AF-A0A0D0B3Y6-F1
#
_cell.length_a   1.000
_cell.length_b   1.000
_cell.length_c   1.000
_cell.angle_alpha   90.00
_cell.angle_beta   90.00
_cell.angle_gamma   90.00
#
_symmetry.space_group_name_H-M   'P 1'
#
loop_
_entity.id
_entity.type
_entity.pdbx_description
1 polymer ?
#
loop_
_entity_poly.entity_id
_entity_poly.type
_entity_poly.pdbx_seq_one_letter_code
_entity_poly.pdbx_strand_id
1 'polypeptide(L)'
;VRLVQYGRLEKILVCLLSNDTQWLGLAGKTLLFALIKPCQTGGRDATKEETRYSRNLASIITDLRNVKGVVGQVESCGEWTIIDRRNSFAKPAFDGAGYITDESEAA
;
A
#
# COMPACT_ATOMS: atom_id res chain seq x y z
N VAL A 1 18.80 -7.88 -5.95
CA VAL A 1 18.43 -6.47 -6.22
C VAL A 1 17.03 -6.23 -5.64
N ARG A 2 16.84 -5.21 -4.80
CA ARG A 2 15.51 -4.86 -4.26
C ARG A 2 14.85 -3.89 -5.24
N LEU A 3 13.79 -4.33 -5.91
CA LEU A 3 12.98 -3.46 -6.77
C LEU A 3 12.06 -2.61 -5.88
N VAL A 4 12.14 -1.28 -6.01
CA VAL A 4 11.27 -0.34 -5.29
C VAL A 4 10.23 0.18 -6.28
N GLN A 5 8.96 0.02 -5.92
CA GLN A 5 7.82 0.50 -6.70
C GLN A 5 6.84 1.21 -5.77
N TYR A 6 6.26 2.27 -6.28
CA TYR A 6 5.23 3.04 -5.61
C TYR A 6 3.95 3.01 -6.43
N GLY A 7 2.82 3.18 -5.78
CA GLY A 7 1.54 3.20 -6.45
C GLY A 7 0.45 3.70 -5.52
N ARG A 8 -0.62 4.22 -6.12
CA ARG A 8 -1.83 4.60 -5.40
C ARG A 8 -2.69 3.36 -5.21
N LEU A 9 -3.00 3.03 -3.96
CA LEU A 9 -4.02 2.04 -3.65
C LEU A 9 -5.39 2.58 -4.09
N GLU A 10 -6.04 1.91 -5.04
CA GLU A 10 -7.36 2.29 -5.52
C GLU A 10 -8.45 1.53 -4.76
N LYS A 11 -8.28 0.22 -4.57
CA LYS A 11 -9.23 -0.66 -3.88
C LYS A 11 -8.52 -1.81 -3.18
N ILE A 12 -9.13 -2.31 -2.10
CA ILE A 12 -8.84 -3.63 -1.54
C ILE A 12 -9.95 -4.56 -2.01
N LEU A 13 -9.58 -5.65 -2.67
CA LEU A 13 -10.50 -6.68 -3.11
C LEU A 13 -10.48 -7.82 -2.12
N VAL A 14 -11.64 -8.16 -1.59
CA VAL A 14 -11.82 -9.28 -0.65
C VAL A 14 -12.42 -10.45 -1.42
N CYS A 15 -11.70 -11.56 -1.47
CA CYS A 15 -12.16 -12.79 -2.10
C CYS A 15 -12.42 -13.84 -1.02
N LEU A 16 -13.70 -14.13 -0.80
CA LEU A 16 -14.14 -15.18 0.11
C LEU A 16 -14.23 -16.48 -0.69
N LEU A 17 -13.34 -17.43 -0.39
CA LEU A 17 -13.33 -18.71 -1.07
C LEU A 17 -14.25 -19.69 -0.34
N SER A 18 -15.09 -20.37 -1.12
CA SER A 18 -15.88 -21.50 -0.64
C SER A 18 -14.98 -22.66 -0.20
N ASN A 19 -15.57 -23.68 0.43
CA ASN A 19 -14.86 -24.90 0.80
C ASN A 19 -14.73 -25.90 -0.37
N ASP A 20 -14.98 -25.47 -1.61
CA ASP A 20 -14.91 -26.34 -2.77
C ASP A 20 -13.48 -26.85 -3.00
N THR A 21 -13.37 -28.12 -3.40
CA THR A 21 -12.08 -28.81 -3.58
C THR A 21 -11.17 -28.18 -4.64
N GLN A 22 -11.76 -27.47 -5.62
CA GLN A 22 -11.05 -26.70 -6.65
C GLN A 22 -10.12 -25.62 -6.07
N TRP A 23 -10.39 -25.14 -4.86
CA TRP A 23 -9.55 -24.15 -4.19
C TRP A 23 -8.32 -24.77 -3.49
N LEU A 24 -8.20 -26.09 -3.44
CA LEU A 24 -7.08 -26.81 -2.83
C LEU A 24 -6.75 -26.26 -1.43
N GLY A 25 -5.49 -25.91 -1.17
CA GLY A 25 -5.04 -25.32 0.09
C GLY A 25 -5.57 -23.91 0.39
N LEU A 26 -6.41 -23.34 -0.48
CA LEU A 26 -7.06 -22.04 -0.29
C LEU A 26 -8.55 -22.17 0.06
N ALA A 27 -9.11 -23.38 0.09
CA ALA A 27 -10.50 -23.63 0.46
C ALA A 27 -10.82 -23.00 1.83
N GLY A 28 -11.95 -22.30 1.91
CA GLY A 28 -12.42 -21.62 3.13
C GLY A 28 -11.59 -20.40 3.56
N LYS A 29 -10.60 -19.97 2.78
CA LYS A 29 -9.77 -18.81 3.11
C LYS A 29 -10.34 -17.51 2.55
N THR A 30 -10.01 -16.42 3.24
CA THR A 30 -10.17 -15.07 2.70
C THR A 30 -8.85 -14.62 2.07
N LEU A 31 -8.88 -14.27 0.79
CA LEU A 31 -7.75 -13.65 0.11
C LEU A 31 -7.97 -12.14 -0.03
N LEU A 32 -6.92 -11.37 0.25
CA LEU A 32 -6.93 -9.92 0.12
C LEU A 32 -5.98 -9.50 -1.01
N PHE A 33 -6.52 -8.76 -1.96
CA PHE A 33 -5.74 -8.19 -3.06
C PHE A 33 -5.82 -6.67 -3.05
N ALA A 34 -4.76 -6.02 -3.50
CA ALA A 34 -4.69 -4.60 -3.73
C ALA A 34 -4.81 -4.31 -5.22
N LEU A 35 -5.79 -3.50 -5.60
CA LEU A 35 -5.80 -2.82 -6.90
C LEU A 35 -4.96 -1.54 -6.75
N ILE A 36 -3.83 -1.50 -7.42
CA ILE A 36 -2.86 -0.41 -7.32
C ILE A 36 -2.66 0.21 -8.69
N LYS A 37 -2.72 1.53 -8.77
CA LYS A 37 -2.28 2.30 -9.93
C LYS A 37 -0.82 2.70 -9.75
N PRO A 38 0.14 2.08 -10.46
CA PRO A 38 1.56 2.33 -10.19
C PRO A 38 2.00 3.73 -10.60
N CYS A 39 2.88 4.33 -9.80
CA CYS A 39 3.53 5.61 -10.10
C CYS A 39 4.75 5.37 -11.01
N GLN A 40 4.90 6.16 -12.08
CA GLN A 40 6.05 6.04 -12.98
C GLN A 40 7.28 6.76 -12.39
N THR A 41 7.93 6.16 -11.39
CA THR A 41 9.12 6.73 -10.71
C THR A 41 10.45 6.34 -11.36
N GLY A 42 10.45 5.45 -12.36
CA GLY A 42 11.67 4.95 -12.98
C GLY A 42 12.54 4.07 -12.06
N GLY A 43 11.96 3.52 -10.98
CA GLY A 43 12.68 2.65 -10.03
C GLY A 43 13.49 3.41 -8.96
N ARG A 44 13.38 4.75 -8.91
CA ARG A 44 13.97 5.57 -7.84
C ARG A 44 13.39 5.20 -6.48
N ASP A 45 14.22 5.34 -5.44
CA ASP A 45 13.92 4.98 -4.06
C ASP A 45 13.85 6.25 -3.19
N ALA A 46 12.64 6.59 -2.75
CA ALA A 46 12.37 7.80 -1.97
C ALA A 46 13.04 7.80 -0.59
N THR A 47 13.57 6.66 -0.12
CA THR A 47 14.37 6.58 1.10
C THR A 47 15.83 7.01 0.91
N LYS A 48 16.28 7.12 -0.35
CA LYS A 48 17.68 7.42 -0.70
C LYS A 48 17.84 8.73 -1.45
N GLU A 49 16.84 9.09 -2.24
CA GLU A 49 16.89 10.25 -3.11
C GLU A 49 15.49 10.85 -3.29
N GLU A 50 15.46 12.10 -3.73
CA GLU A 50 14.22 12.75 -4.08
C GLU A 50 13.54 12.01 -5.25
N THR A 51 12.31 11.53 -5.02
CA THR A 51 11.59 10.71 -5.99
C THR A 51 10.29 11.38 -6.41
N ARG A 52 10.21 11.74 -7.69
CA ARG A 52 9.03 12.36 -8.30
C ARG A 52 8.43 11.51 -9.41
N TYR A 53 7.15 11.75 -9.71
CA TYR A 53 6.44 11.22 -10.87
C TYR A 53 5.34 12.20 -11.33
N SER A 54 5.07 12.24 -12.63
CA SER A 54 3.96 13.00 -13.22
C SER A 54 2.92 12.11 -13.90
N ARG A 55 3.22 10.81 -14.02
CA ARG A 55 2.38 9.83 -14.72
C ARG A 55 2.17 8.59 -13.88
N ASN A 56 0.99 8.01 -14.07
CA ASN A 56 0.63 6.72 -13.54
C ASN A 56 0.58 5.70 -14.67
N LEU A 57 0.83 4.43 -14.36
CA LEU A 57 0.68 3.31 -15.28
C LEU A 57 -0.74 2.71 -15.16
N ALA A 58 -1.01 1.68 -15.97
CA ALA A 58 -2.24 0.90 -15.85
C ALA A 58 -2.33 0.20 -14.49
N SER A 59 -3.54 0.15 -13.93
CA SER A 59 -3.77 -0.49 -12.64
C SER A 59 -3.47 -1.98 -12.69
N ILE A 60 -2.92 -2.51 -11.60
CA ILE A 60 -2.57 -3.91 -11.42
C ILE A 60 -3.24 -4.45 -10.16
N ILE A 61 -3.54 -5.75 -10.16
CA ILE A 61 -3.98 -6.47 -8.97
C ILE A 61 -2.78 -7.25 -8.43
N THR A 62 -2.49 -7.11 -7.14
CA THR A 62 -1.45 -7.89 -6.46
C THR A 62 -1.93 -8.35 -5.09
N ASP A 63 -1.29 -9.36 -4.53
CA ASP A 63 -1.54 -9.76 -3.14
C ASP A 63 -1.24 -8.60 -2.19
N LEU A 64 -2.15 -8.32 -1.24
CA LEU A 64 -1.99 -7.20 -0.30
C LEU A 64 -0.67 -7.30 0.50
N ARG A 65 -0.15 -8.52 0.74
CA ARG A 65 1.12 -8.77 1.44
C ARG A 65 2.35 -8.24 0.69
N ASN A 66 2.20 -7.94 -0.60
CA ASN A 66 3.26 -7.31 -1.40
C ASN A 66 3.37 -5.80 -1.11
N VAL A 67 2.35 -5.17 -0.52
CA VAL A 67 2.41 -3.77 -0.08
C VAL A 67 3.26 -3.69 1.18
N LYS A 68 4.44 -3.05 1.07
CA LYS A 68 5.38 -2.93 2.20
C LYS A 68 5.09 -1.74 3.12
N GLY A 69 4.12 -0.93 2.75
CA GLY A 69 3.42 0.03 3.60
C GLY A 69 3.13 1.33 2.87
N VAL A 70 2.69 2.31 3.64
CA VAL A 70 2.17 3.59 3.15
C VAL A 70 3.26 4.66 3.20
N VAL A 71 3.27 5.52 2.19
CA VAL A 71 4.14 6.70 2.09
C VAL A 71 3.27 7.94 1.88
N GLY A 72 3.78 9.10 2.28
CA GLY A 72 3.16 10.37 1.96
C GLY A 72 3.43 10.78 0.52
N GLN A 73 2.65 11.70 0.00
CA GLN A 73 2.95 12.36 -1.27
C GLN A 73 2.42 13.80 -1.26
N VAL A 74 3.09 14.68 -2.00
CA VAL A 74 2.69 16.07 -2.19
C VAL A 74 2.75 16.42 -3.66
N GLU A 75 1.76 17.15 -4.15
CA GLU A 75 1.73 17.68 -5.51
C GLU A 75 2.28 19.10 -5.54
N SER A 76 3.15 19.38 -6.50
CA SER A 76 3.65 20.72 -6.79
C SER A 76 3.93 20.86 -8.27
N CYS A 77 3.43 21.95 -8.89
CA CYS A 77 3.62 22.25 -10.32
C CYS A 77 3.28 21.08 -11.27
N GLY A 78 2.26 20.28 -10.95
CA GLY A 78 1.83 19.13 -11.76
C GLY A 78 2.70 17.87 -11.62
N GLU A 79 3.64 17.85 -10.67
CA GLU A 79 4.42 16.67 -10.32
C GLU A 79 4.13 16.24 -8.88
N TRP A 80 4.08 14.93 -8.68
CA TRP A 80 3.95 14.32 -7.36
C TRP A 80 5.33 13.96 -6.83
N THR A 81 5.63 14.40 -5.62
CA THR A 81 6.83 14.02 -4.87
C THR A 81 6.45 13.01 -3.80
N ILE A 82 7.19 11.91 -3.73
CA ILE A 82 6.99 10.87 -2.72
C ILE A 82 7.73 11.27 -1.44
N ILE A 83 7.02 11.21 -0.33
CA ILE A 83 7.54 11.48 1.01
C ILE A 83 7.61 10.13 1.75
N ASP A 84 8.76 9.49 1.66
CA ASP A 84 9.06 8.25 2.41
C ASP A 84 10.01 8.58 3.56
N ARG A 85 9.44 8.93 4.73
CA ARG A 85 10.22 9.23 5.95
C ARG A 85 10.69 7.97 6.69
N ARG A 86 10.82 6.82 6.02
CA ARG A 86 11.40 5.59 6.62
C ARG A 86 12.92 5.67 6.81
N ASN A 87 13.43 6.84 7.15
CA ASN A 87 14.80 7.06 7.59
C ASN A 87 14.80 6.74 9.09
N SER A 88 15.31 5.58 9.51
CA SER A 88 15.66 5.09 10.88
C SER A 88 14.76 5.37 12.10
N PHE A 89 13.74 6.24 12.05
CA PHE A 89 13.06 6.80 13.22
C PHE A 89 11.57 6.46 13.28
N ALA A 90 10.92 6.17 12.15
CA ALA A 90 9.50 5.81 12.14
C ALA A 90 9.25 4.57 11.26
N LYS A 91 9.10 3.41 11.90
CA LYS A 91 8.52 2.23 11.28
C LYS A 91 7.05 2.17 11.71
N PRO A 92 6.08 2.39 10.80
CA PRO A 92 4.69 2.12 11.14
C PRO A 92 4.58 0.62 11.43
N ALA A 93 4.29 0.29 12.68
CA ALA A 93 3.91 -1.05 13.11
C ALA A 93 2.38 -1.13 13.10
N PHE A 94 1.84 -2.18 12.51
CA PHE A 94 0.45 -2.55 12.75
C PHE A 94 0.45 -3.36 14.04
N ASP A 95 0.31 -2.68 15.18
CA ASP A 95 0.34 -3.27 16.51
C ASP A 95 -1.06 -3.52 17.08
N GLY A 96 -2.10 -3.64 16.25
CA GLY A 96 -3.45 -4.02 16.68
C GLY A 96 -4.14 -3.09 17.69
N ALA A 97 -3.47 -2.04 18.18
CA ALA A 97 -3.94 -1.14 19.24
C ALA A 97 -4.57 0.15 18.69
N GLY A 98 -4.46 0.39 17.39
CA GLY A 98 -4.81 1.65 16.73
C GLY A 98 -6.30 1.89 16.47
N TYR A 99 -7.21 1.50 17.36
CA TYR A 99 -8.50 2.19 17.41
C TYR A 99 -8.28 3.50 18.16
N ILE A 100 -8.39 4.63 17.48
CA ILE A 100 -8.61 5.91 18.16
C ILE A 100 -10.00 5.79 18.78
N THR A 101 -10.06 5.46 20.07
CA THR A 101 -11.27 5.65 20.85
C THR A 101 -11.41 7.16 21.06
N ASP A 102 -12.41 7.75 20.43
CA ASP A 102 -12.85 9.11 20.78
C ASP A 102 -13.36 9.04 22.23
N GLU A 103 -12.55 9.50 23.20
CA GLU A 103 -12.98 9.69 24.60
C GLU A 103 -13.82 10.97 24.72
N SER A 104 -14.85 11.10 23.88
CA SER A 104 -15.80 12.22 23.94
C SER A 104 -17.25 11.75 23.96
N GLU A 105 -17.55 10.73 24.77
CA GLU A 105 -18.93 10.48 25.20
C GLU A 105 -18.97 9.70 26.54
N ALA A 106 -18.66 10.41 27.63
CA ALA A 106 -19.12 10.05 28.97
C ALA A 106 -19.24 11.32 29.81
N ALA A 107 -20.44 11.91 29.78
CA ALA A 107 -20.92 12.85 30.79
C ALA A 107 -21.95 12.14 31.67
#